data_AF-A0A7W8FLQ1-F1
#
_entry.id   AF-A0A7W8FLQ1-F1
#
_cell.length_a   1.000
_cell.length_b   1.000
_cell.length_c   1.000
_cell.angle_alpha   90.00
_cell.angle_beta   90.00
_cell.angle_gamma   90.00
#
_symmetry.space_group_name_H-M   'P 1'
#
loop_
_entity.id
_entity.type
_entity.pdbx_description
1 polymer ?
#
loop_
_entity_poly.entity_id
_entity_poly.type
_entity_poly.pdbx_seq_one_letter_code
_entity_poly.pdbx_strand_id
1 'polypeptide(L)'
;MTGDDPIALQDKLFGEIARVLRPGAALVASDSLASAELAAHHEGDTYNPVDPASLPDRLAAAGFERIDVRTNPFGWAVIAHRGFVNVT
;
A
#
# COMPACT_ATOMS: atom_id res chain seq x y z
N MET A 1 -9.00 -13.52 -16.30
CA MET A 1 -8.78 -12.87 -14.99
C MET A 1 -8.42 -13.97 -14.03
N THR A 2 -7.15 -14.07 -13.61
CA THR A 2 -6.76 -15.02 -12.55
C THR A 2 -7.56 -14.67 -11.29
N GLY A 3 -8.20 -15.65 -10.67
CA GLY A 3 -9.17 -15.47 -9.58
C GLY A 3 -8.53 -15.09 -8.23
N ASP A 4 -7.46 -14.31 -8.26
CA ASP A 4 -6.75 -13.89 -7.06
C ASP A 4 -7.44 -12.66 -6.45
N ASP A 5 -7.61 -12.68 -5.14
CA ASP A 5 -8.16 -11.56 -4.37
C ASP A 5 -7.27 -10.31 -4.52
N PRO A 6 -7.78 -9.19 -5.05
CA PRO A 6 -7.00 -7.96 -5.22
C PRO A 6 -6.33 -7.47 -3.93
N ILE A 7 -6.95 -7.69 -2.77
CA ILE A 7 -6.36 -7.30 -1.48
C ILE A 7 -5.15 -8.19 -1.14
N ALA A 8 -5.26 -9.50 -1.35
CA ALA A 8 -4.14 -10.42 -1.17
C ALA A 8 -2.96 -10.10 -2.11
N LEU A 9 -3.25 -9.67 -3.35
CA LEU A 9 -2.20 -9.22 -4.28
C LEU A 9 -1.54 -7.91 -3.84
N GLN A 10 -2.30 -6.95 -3.31
CA GLN A 10 -1.74 -5.74 -2.71
C GLN A 10 -0.85 -6.08 -1.49
N ASP A 11 -1.27 -7.00 -0.63
CA ASP A 11 -0.47 -7.42 0.54
C ASP A 11 0.83 -8.10 0.12
N LYS A 12 0.76 -8.97 -0.89
CA LYS A 12 1.94 -9.57 -1.49
C LYS A 12 2.88 -8.50 -2.06
N LEU A 13 2.34 -7.48 -2.75
CA LEU A 13 3.13 -6.36 -3.25
C LEU A 13 3.86 -5.63 -2.11
N PHE A 14 3.18 -5.33 -0.99
CA PHE A 14 3.83 -4.70 0.16
C PHE A 14 4.98 -5.54 0.72
N GLY A 15 4.79 -6.86 0.83
CA GLY A 15 5.84 -7.79 1.23
C GLY A 15 7.04 -7.80 0.26
N GLU A 16 6.79 -7.77 -1.05
CA GLU A 16 7.85 -7.71 -2.06
C GLU A 16 8.62 -6.39 -2.03
N ILE A 17 7.94 -5.26 -1.80
CA ILE A 17 8.60 -3.97 -1.61
C ILE A 17 9.51 -4.03 -0.37
N ALA A 18 9.01 -4.57 0.75
CA ALA A 18 9.82 -4.72 1.96
C ALA A 18 11.03 -5.63 1.75
N ARG A 19 10.91 -6.66 0.91
CA ARG A 19 12.00 -7.59 0.59
C ARG A 19 13.13 -6.93 -0.20
N VAL A 20 12.82 -6.01 -1.12
CA VAL A 20 13.83 -5.36 -1.97
C VAL A 20 14.46 -4.12 -1.35
N LEU A 21 13.80 -3.49 -0.38
CA LEU A 21 14.35 -2.34 0.34
C LEU A 21 15.39 -2.77 1.37
N ARG A 22 16.48 -2.00 1.47
CA ARG A 22 17.44 -2.13 2.58
C ARG A 22 16.76 -1.76 3.90
N PRO A 23 17.16 -2.37 5.04
CA PRO A 23 16.73 -1.92 6.36
C PRO A 23 16.89 -0.40 6.54
N GLY A 24 15.86 0.24 7.09
CA GLY A 24 15.77 1.67 7.31
C GLY A 24 15.39 2.51 6.07
N ALA A 25 15.38 1.95 4.86
CA ALA A 25 15.00 2.68 3.66
C ALA A 25 13.50 3.04 3.64
N ALA A 26 13.17 4.20 3.07
CA ALA A 26 11.79 4.66 2.98
C ALA A 26 11.06 4.03 1.78
N LEU A 27 9.83 3.58 2.01
CA LEU A 27 8.76 3.51 1.02
C LEU A 27 8.02 4.85 1.04
N VAL A 28 7.92 5.49 -0.12
CA VAL A 28 7.05 6.64 -0.34
C VAL A 28 6.04 6.25 -1.40
N ALA A 29 4.75 6.28 -1.07
CA ALA A 29 3.67 5.94 -1.99
C ALA A 29 2.51 6.93 -1.85
N SER A 30 1.72 7.07 -2.90
CA SER A 30 0.52 7.91 -2.91
C SER A 30 -0.45 7.43 -3.97
N ASP A 31 -1.75 7.59 -3.72
CA ASP A 31 -2.79 7.28 -4.69
C ASP A 31 -4.05 8.13 -4.42
N SER A 32 -5.02 8.05 -5.33
CA SER A 32 -6.34 8.65 -5.17
C SER A 32 -7.21 7.86 -4.18
N LEU A 33 -8.14 8.55 -3.53
CA LEU A 33 -9.20 7.91 -2.76
C LEU A 33 -10.20 7.24 -3.70
N ALA A 34 -10.80 6.14 -3.26
CA ALA A 34 -11.86 5.50 -4.00
C ALA A 34 -13.05 6.45 -4.20
N SER A 35 -13.58 6.53 -5.42
CA SER A 35 -14.74 7.35 -5.75
C SER A 35 -15.52 6.75 -6.92
N ALA A 36 -16.82 7.05 -7.00
CA ALA A 36 -17.66 6.59 -8.10
C ALA A 36 -17.20 7.17 -9.45
N GLU A 37 -16.72 8.41 -9.45
CA GLU A 37 -16.17 9.07 -10.64
C GLU A 37 -14.91 8.35 -11.16
N LEU A 38 -13.97 8.03 -10.26
CA LEU A 38 -12.79 7.27 -10.66
C LEU A 38 -13.15 5.84 -11.10
N ALA A 39 -14.11 5.20 -10.46
CA ALA A 39 -14.59 3.88 -10.88
C ALA A 39 -15.15 3.91 -12.32
N ALA A 40 -15.93 4.92 -12.68
CA ALA A 40 -16.47 5.09 -14.04
C ALA A 40 -15.36 5.26 -15.09
N HIS A 41 -14.25 5.91 -14.73
CA HIS A 41 -13.08 6.02 -15.62
C HIS A 41 -12.32 4.70 -15.83
N HIS A 42 -12.63 3.66 -15.07
CA HIS A 42 -12.04 2.32 -15.20
C HIS A 42 -13.05 1.29 -15.74
N GLU A 43 -14.14 1.73 -16.36
CA GLU A 43 -15.05 0.80 -17.06
C GLU A 43 -14.31 0.01 -18.14
N GLY A 44 -14.30 -1.31 -18.00
CA GLY A 44 -13.56 -2.21 -18.89
C GLY A 44 -12.08 -2.41 -18.53
N ASP A 45 -11.61 -1.83 -17.43
CA ASP A 45 -10.28 -2.03 -16.85
C ASP A 45 -10.37 -2.43 -15.35
N THR A 46 -9.23 -2.62 -14.69
CA THR A 46 -9.10 -3.00 -13.29
C THR A 46 -9.15 -1.78 -12.39
N TYR A 47 -10.18 -1.68 -11.56
CA TYR A 47 -10.28 -0.67 -10.50
C TYR A 47 -9.96 -1.29 -9.13
N ASN A 48 -8.79 -1.00 -8.58
CA ASN A 48 -8.30 -1.60 -7.33
C ASN A 48 -7.78 -0.55 -6.33
N PRO A 49 -8.65 0.32 -5.79
CA PRO A 49 -8.23 1.34 -4.84
C PRO A 49 -7.75 0.72 -3.53
N VAL A 50 -6.85 1.41 -2.85
CA VAL A 50 -6.40 1.06 -1.50
C VAL A 50 -7.14 1.92 -0.48
N ASP A 51 -7.73 1.30 0.53
CA ASP A 51 -8.26 2.02 1.68
C ASP A 51 -7.09 2.50 2.57
N PRO A 52 -6.87 3.83 2.69
CA PRO A 52 -5.78 4.35 3.52
C PRO A 52 -5.94 4.04 5.00
N ALA A 53 -7.16 3.77 5.50
CA ALA A 53 -7.35 3.36 6.90
C ALA A 53 -6.75 1.97 7.18
N SER A 54 -6.62 1.13 6.15
CA SER A 54 -6.02 -0.21 6.26
C SER A 54 -4.50 -0.21 6.15
N LEU A 55 -3.90 0.87 5.61
CA LEU A 55 -2.46 0.93 5.31
C LEU A 55 -1.55 0.71 6.53
N PRO A 56 -1.80 1.30 7.72
CA PRO A 56 -0.91 1.13 8.86
C PRO A 56 -0.70 -0.34 9.24
N ASP A 57 -1.78 -1.10 9.39
CA ASP A 57 -1.70 -2.51 9.81
C ASP A 57 -1.09 -3.40 8.74
N ARG A 58 -1.45 -3.16 7.47
CA ARG A 58 -0.95 -3.95 6.33
C ARG A 58 0.54 -3.72 6.07
N LEU A 59 0.99 -2.46 6.16
CA LEU A 59 2.42 -2.13 6.02
C LEU A 59 3.22 -2.64 7.23
N ALA A 60 2.67 -2.57 8.45
CA ALA A 60 3.31 -3.16 9.63
C ALA A 60 3.49 -4.69 9.46
N ALA A 61 2.45 -5.40 9.01
CA ALA A 61 2.50 -6.82 8.73
C ALA A 61 3.53 -7.18 7.64
N ALA A 62 3.74 -6.30 6.66
CA ALA A 62 4.77 -6.44 5.63
C ALA A 62 6.21 -6.13 6.12
N GLY A 63 6.39 -5.69 7.37
CA GLY A 63 7.71 -5.42 7.96
C GLY A 63 8.18 -3.97 7.81
N PHE A 64 7.25 -3.02 7.65
CA PHE A 64 7.51 -1.59 7.76
C PHE A 64 7.27 -1.08 9.19
N GLU A 65 7.95 0.01 9.51
CA GLU A 65 7.86 0.78 10.76
C GLU A 65 7.74 2.29 10.43
N ARG A 66 7.50 3.13 11.44
CA ARG A 66 7.42 4.60 11.28
C ARG A 66 6.53 4.99 10.10
N ILE A 67 5.30 4.48 10.12
CA ILE A 67 4.30 4.62 9.07
C ILE A 67 3.50 5.90 9.33
N ASP A 68 3.62 6.87 8.42
CA ASP A 68 2.88 8.14 8.43
C ASP A 68 1.95 8.17 7.21
N VAL A 69 0.67 7.90 7.43
CA VAL A 69 -0.38 8.00 6.39
C VAL A 69 -1.04 9.35 6.51
N ARG A 70 -1.10 10.08 5.39
CA ARG A 70 -1.78 11.36 5.28
C ARG A 70 -2.88 11.24 4.24
N THR A 71 -4.03 11.81 4.54
CA THR A 71 -5.17 11.88 3.62
C THR A 71 -5.56 13.32 3.35
N ASN A 72 -6.15 13.55 2.20
CA ASN A 72 -6.91 14.75 1.89
C ASN A 72 -8.22 14.31 1.19
N PRO A 73 -9.13 15.21 0.80
CA PRO A 73 -10.39 14.83 0.17
C PRO A 73 -10.28 14.04 -1.15
N PHE A 74 -9.11 13.98 -1.77
CA PHE A 74 -8.90 13.40 -3.10
C PHE A 74 -7.97 12.18 -3.10
N GLY A 75 -7.11 12.03 -2.09
CA GLY A 75 -6.06 11.03 -2.11
C GLY A 75 -5.37 10.81 -0.78
N TRP A 76 -4.40 9.93 -0.81
CA TRP A 76 -3.55 9.61 0.32
C TRP A 76 -2.08 9.54 -0.09
N ALA A 77 -1.20 9.76 0.87
CA ALA A 77 0.22 9.51 0.77
C ALA A 77 0.71 8.80 2.03
N VAL A 78 1.73 7.97 1.88
CA VAL A 78 2.39 7.30 3.00
C VAL A 78 3.90 7.44 2.88
N ILE A 79 4.54 7.70 4.01
CA ILE A 79 5.96 7.42 4.20
C ILE A 79 6.07 6.33 5.26
N ALA A 80 6.69 5.22 4.92
CA ALA A 80 6.96 4.10 5.82
C ALA A 80 8.42 3.69 5.67
N HIS A 81 9.03 3.11 6.69
CA HIS A 81 10.43 2.72 6.65
C HIS A 81 10.56 1.22 6.79
N ARG A 82 11.44 0.60 6.00
CA ARG A 82 11.72 -0.83 6.15
C ARG A 82 12.29 -1.08 7.54
N GLY A 83 11.65 -1.95 8.32
CA GLY A 83 12.14 -2.31 9.64
C GLY A 83 13.52 -2.96 9.59
N PHE A 84 14.24 -2.92 10.70
CA PHE A 84 15.48 -3.67 10.85
C PHE A 84 15.14 -5.13 11.19
N VAL A 85 15.68 -6.07 10.42
CA VAL A 85 15.67 -7.48 10.85
C VAL A 85 16.77 -7.61 11.89
N ASN A 86 16.41 -7.86 13.15
CA ASN A 86 17.39 -8.28 14.13
C ASN A 86 17.90 -9.67 13.73
N VAL A 87 19.11 -9.72 13.17
CA VAL A 87 19.86 -10.97 13.09
C VAL A 87 20.37 -11.22 14.52
N THR A 88 19.72 -12.13 15.24
CA THR A 88 20.24 -12.67 16.51
C THR A 88 21.15 -13.84 16.20
#